data_AF-A0A9D4V346-F1
#
_entry.id   AF-A0A9D4V346-F1
#
_cell.length_a   1.000
_cell.length_b   1.000
_cell.length_c   1.000
_cell.angle_alpha   90.00
_cell.angle_beta   90.00
_cell.angle_gamma   90.00
#
_symmetry.space_group_name_H-M   'P 1'
#
loop_
_entity.id
_entity.type
_entity.pdbx_description
1 polymer ?
#
loop_
_entity_poly.entity_id
_entity_poly.type
_entity_poly.pdbx_seq_one_letter_code
_entity_poly.pdbx_strand_id
1 'polypeptide(L)'
;MRPAMALLLLAACVIAVSVMRDDMGGEAITVRFHNQCGSTVCAKYWVPNSSIGGSCSEQGSGGTWTVGVDAGWSDANIWAINGGCSGQACNTGPPSGVTQFEFTIAGFGGNDYYDVSVLEGFNFGMRVVPTNGGCPSIICQGTTAATCPSGFYPGGPDATKSCGTGTTDYDVYLCP
;
A
#
# COMPACT_ATOMS: atom_id res chain seq x y z
N MET A 1 28.86 59.06 41.97
CA MET A 1 28.26 57.89 42.67
C MET A 1 26.90 57.64 42.02
N ARG A 2 26.62 56.37 41.67
CA ARG A 2 25.36 55.82 41.07
C ARG A 2 24.21 55.92 42.10
N PRO A 3 22.89 55.72 41.80
CA PRO A 3 22.26 55.11 40.61
C PRO A 3 21.08 55.93 40.02
N ALA A 4 20.73 55.89 38.73
CA ALA A 4 20.10 54.81 37.93
C ALA A 4 18.76 54.29 38.54
N MET A 5 17.65 54.96 38.20
CA MET A 5 16.29 54.49 38.50
C MET A 5 15.83 53.61 37.33
N ALA A 6 15.86 52.30 37.55
CA ALA A 6 15.43 51.28 36.60
C ALA A 6 13.89 51.25 36.52
N LEU A 7 13.34 51.58 35.34
CA LEU A 7 11.95 51.30 35.01
C LEU A 7 11.90 49.88 34.44
N LEU A 8 11.44 48.93 35.25
CA LEU A 8 11.30 47.53 34.90
C LEU A 8 10.05 47.36 34.01
N LEU A 9 10.23 47.37 32.69
CA LEU A 9 9.20 46.92 31.74
C LEU A 9 9.24 45.39 31.69
N LEU A 10 8.25 44.75 32.33
CA LEU A 10 7.96 43.33 32.16
C LEU A 10 7.49 43.09 30.73
N ALA A 11 8.42 42.75 29.84
CA ALA A 11 8.09 42.16 28.55
C ALA A 11 7.59 40.73 28.81
N ALA A 12 6.27 40.55 28.86
CA ALA A 12 5.68 39.22 28.75
C ALA A 12 5.97 38.71 27.33
N CYS A 13 7.02 37.90 27.21
CA CYS A 13 7.25 37.11 26.01
C CYS A 13 6.13 36.05 25.96
N VAL A 14 5.04 36.39 25.27
CA VAL A 14 4.08 35.38 24.82
C VAL A 14 4.84 34.58 23.78
N ILE A 15 5.56 33.55 24.22
CA ILE A 15 6.05 32.51 23.34
C ILE A 15 4.77 31.85 22.82
N ALA A 16 4.34 32.27 21.64
CA ALA A 16 3.43 31.48 20.86
C ALA A 16 4.14 30.14 20.66
N VAL A 17 3.79 29.16 21.48
CA VAL A 17 4.03 27.75 21.16
C VAL A 17 3.17 27.53 19.93
N SER A 18 3.75 27.82 18.77
CA SER A 18 3.32 27.23 17.53
C SER A 18 3.55 25.75 17.77
N VAL A 19 2.48 25.05 18.13
CA VAL A 19 2.43 23.61 18.02
C VAL A 19 2.73 23.38 16.54
N MET A 20 3.97 23.02 16.24
CA MET A 20 4.29 22.41 14.97
C MET A 20 3.38 21.20 14.92
N ARG A 21 2.31 21.33 14.13
CA ARG A 21 1.65 20.14 13.61
C ARG A 21 2.72 19.55 12.70
N ASP A 22 3.48 18.61 13.24
CA ASP A 22 4.19 17.68 12.37
C ASP A 22 3.08 17.02 11.56
N ASP A 23 3.00 17.38 10.29
CA ASP A 23 2.32 16.59 9.27
C ASP A 23 3.06 15.24 9.21
N MET A 24 2.75 14.36 10.16
CA MET A 24 3.18 12.95 10.18
C MET A 24 2.35 12.18 9.13
N GLY A 25 2.59 12.48 7.85
CA GLY A 25 1.91 11.85 6.74
C GLY A 25 2.69 12.00 5.45
N GLY A 26 3.99 11.72 5.50
CA GLY A 26 4.78 11.51 4.29
C GLY A 26 4.58 10.09 3.77
N GLU A 27 4.48 9.94 2.45
CA GLU A 27 4.52 8.64 1.78
C GLU A 27 5.70 7.81 2.30
N ALA A 28 5.43 6.63 2.85
CA ALA A 28 6.44 5.76 3.42
C ALA A 28 7.11 4.89 2.34
N ILE A 29 6.29 4.38 1.41
CA ILE A 29 6.72 3.58 0.26
C ILE A 29 5.80 3.86 -0.92
N THR A 30 6.26 3.50 -2.12
CA THR A 30 5.42 3.49 -3.33
C THR A 30 5.05 2.06 -3.71
N VAL A 31 3.79 1.85 -4.14
CA VAL A 31 3.39 0.65 -4.89
C VAL A 31 3.12 1.01 -6.35
N ARG A 32 3.77 0.29 -7.28
CA ARG A 32 3.62 0.48 -8.73
C ARG A 32 2.89 -0.73 -9.30
N PHE A 33 1.63 -0.54 -9.68
CA PHE A 33 0.82 -1.55 -10.33
C PHE A 33 1.01 -1.49 -11.84
N HIS A 34 1.42 -2.59 -12.45
CA HIS A 34 1.69 -2.72 -13.87
C HIS A 34 0.68 -3.66 -14.51
N ASN A 35 -0.11 -3.15 -15.45
CA ASN A 35 -1.00 -3.98 -16.25
C ASN A 35 -0.25 -4.59 -17.45
N GLN A 36 0.22 -5.83 -17.33
CA GLN A 36 0.83 -6.55 -18.46
C GLN A 36 -0.20 -7.41 -19.23
N CYS A 37 -1.47 -7.35 -18.84
CA CYS A 37 -2.53 -8.04 -19.56
C CYS A 37 -2.74 -7.39 -20.95
N GLY A 38 -3.29 -8.17 -21.88
CA GLY A 38 -3.63 -7.69 -23.23
C GLY A 38 -4.88 -6.80 -23.31
N SER A 39 -5.51 -6.47 -22.18
CA SER A 39 -6.74 -5.69 -22.09
C SER A 39 -6.65 -4.61 -20.99
N THR A 40 -7.56 -3.64 -21.07
CA THR A 40 -7.75 -2.65 -20.00
C THR A 40 -8.27 -3.32 -18.73
N VAL A 41 -7.74 -2.89 -17.58
CA VAL A 41 -8.20 -3.31 -16.25
C VAL A 41 -8.52 -2.10 -15.38
N CYS A 42 -9.42 -2.29 -14.42
CA CYS A 42 -9.63 -1.35 -13.34
C CYS A 42 -8.85 -1.83 -12.12
N ALA A 43 -7.68 -1.22 -11.91
CA ALA A 43 -6.87 -1.46 -10.72
C ALA A 43 -7.49 -0.74 -9.53
N LYS A 44 -7.45 -1.36 -8.36
CA LYS A 44 -8.09 -0.87 -7.13
C LYS A 44 -7.16 -1.10 -5.94
N TYR A 45 -7.27 -0.22 -4.95
CA TYR A 45 -6.77 -0.51 -3.60
C TYR A 45 -7.85 -0.22 -2.56
N TRP A 46 -7.74 -0.86 -1.40
CA TRP A 46 -8.53 -0.55 -0.23
C TRP A 46 -7.76 -0.83 1.06
N VAL A 47 -8.01 0.00 2.07
CA VAL A 47 -7.43 -0.10 3.41
C VAL A 47 -8.59 -0.20 4.42
N PRO A 48 -8.87 -1.39 4.97
CA PRO A 48 -10.01 -1.61 5.86
C PRO A 48 -9.92 -0.78 7.14
N ASN A 49 -11.09 -0.47 7.72
CA ASN A 49 -11.23 0.13 9.05
C ASN A 49 -10.38 1.40 9.29
N SER A 50 -10.04 2.09 8.21
CA SER A 50 -9.20 3.28 8.21
C SER A 50 -9.98 4.47 7.65
N SER A 51 -9.55 5.68 7.98
CA SER A 51 -10.01 6.90 7.29
C SER A 51 -9.40 7.05 5.89
N ILE A 52 -8.48 6.16 5.49
CA ILE A 52 -7.80 6.19 4.19
C ILE A 52 -8.76 5.69 3.10
N GLY A 53 -9.47 4.59 3.36
CA GLY A 53 -10.42 4.01 2.41
C GLY A 53 -9.72 3.37 1.21
N GLY A 54 -10.19 3.66 0.00
CA GLY A 54 -9.78 3.01 -1.23
C GLY A 54 -9.97 3.92 -2.44
N SER A 55 -9.27 3.58 -3.52
CA SER A 55 -9.36 4.24 -4.81
C SER A 55 -9.19 3.25 -5.95
N CYS A 56 -9.40 3.72 -7.17
CA CYS A 56 -9.20 2.94 -8.38
C CYS A 56 -8.62 3.78 -9.51
N SER A 57 -7.98 3.11 -10.45
CA SER A 57 -7.42 3.73 -11.64
C SER A 57 -7.56 2.79 -12.83
N GLU A 58 -8.07 3.32 -13.93
CA GLU A 58 -8.16 2.58 -15.18
C GLU A 58 -6.78 2.48 -15.83
N GLN A 59 -6.36 1.26 -16.13
CA GLN A 59 -5.05 0.97 -16.70
C GLN A 59 -5.24 0.23 -18.02
N GLY A 60 -4.92 0.89 -19.14
CA GLY A 60 -4.80 0.23 -20.43
C GLY A 60 -3.70 -0.84 -20.41
N SER A 61 -3.65 -1.67 -21.46
CA SER A 61 -2.55 -2.64 -21.63
C SER A 61 -1.20 -1.93 -21.64
N GLY A 62 -0.26 -2.40 -20.82
CA GLY A 62 1.05 -1.79 -20.60
C GLY A 62 1.04 -0.56 -19.67
N GLY A 63 -0.11 -0.19 -19.10
CA GLY A 63 -0.24 0.94 -18.19
C GLY A 63 0.35 0.68 -16.80
N THR A 64 0.75 1.76 -16.13
CA THR A 64 1.23 1.73 -14.75
C THR A 64 0.45 2.72 -13.89
N TRP A 65 -0.04 2.26 -12.75
CA TRP A 65 -0.60 3.09 -11.70
C TRP A 65 0.35 3.14 -10.51
N THR A 66 0.65 4.34 -10.03
CA THR A 66 1.48 4.56 -8.84
C THR A 66 0.60 4.97 -7.67
N VAL A 67 0.73 4.26 -6.55
CA VAL A 67 0.01 4.50 -5.30
C VAL A 67 1.04 4.86 -4.23
N GLY A 68 0.91 6.05 -3.66
CA GLY A 68 1.65 6.42 -2.46
C GLY A 68 1.02 5.76 -1.24
N VAL A 69 1.84 5.09 -0.44
CA VAL A 69 1.39 4.33 0.73
C VAL A 69 2.04 4.91 1.97
N ASP A 70 1.22 5.33 2.92
CA ASP A 70 1.68 5.91 4.18
C ASP A 70 2.05 4.82 5.19
N ALA A 71 2.88 5.19 6.15
CA ALA A 71 3.13 4.32 7.31
C ALA A 71 1.81 4.05 8.05
N GLY A 72 1.54 2.80 8.41
CA GLY A 72 0.34 2.40 9.14
C GLY A 72 -0.83 1.95 8.27
N TRP A 73 -0.68 1.88 6.94
CA TRP A 73 -1.58 1.08 6.11
C TRP A 73 -1.52 -0.38 6.58
N SER A 74 -2.64 -0.92 7.04
CA SER A 74 -2.76 -2.27 7.61
C SER A 74 -3.86 -3.03 6.91
N ASP A 75 -3.61 -4.31 6.65
CA ASP A 75 -4.52 -5.22 5.94
C ASP A 75 -5.00 -4.63 4.60
N ALA A 76 -4.13 -3.84 3.96
CA ALA A 76 -4.43 -3.18 2.71
C ALA A 76 -4.32 -4.17 1.55
N ASN A 77 -5.16 -3.99 0.53
CA ASN A 77 -5.19 -4.87 -0.62
C ASN A 77 -5.11 -4.05 -1.92
N ILE A 78 -4.40 -4.58 -2.92
CA ILE A 78 -4.41 -4.11 -4.31
C ILE A 78 -4.86 -5.26 -5.21
N TRP A 79 -5.81 -5.00 -6.10
CA TRP A 79 -6.31 -5.98 -7.06
C TRP A 79 -6.79 -5.30 -8.33
N ALA A 80 -7.26 -6.10 -9.30
CA ALA A 80 -7.87 -5.57 -10.50
C ALA A 80 -9.05 -6.41 -10.97
N ILE A 81 -9.90 -5.81 -11.79
CA ILE A 81 -10.95 -6.48 -12.56
C ILE A 81 -10.83 -6.11 -14.04
N ASN A 82 -11.34 -6.96 -14.92
CA ASN A 82 -11.32 -6.70 -16.36
C ASN A 82 -12.22 -5.50 -16.73
N GLY A 83 -11.80 -4.68 -17.69
CA GLY A 83 -12.54 -3.50 -18.16
C GLY A 83 -12.13 -2.20 -17.46
N GLY A 84 -12.91 -1.14 -17.67
CA GLY A 84 -12.64 0.18 -17.11
C GLY A 84 -13.19 0.41 -15.71
N CYS A 85 -12.82 1.53 -15.08
CA CYS A 85 -13.29 1.88 -13.72
C CYS A 85 -14.64 2.61 -13.70
N SER A 86 -15.20 2.99 -14.84
CA SER A 86 -16.49 3.66 -14.92
C SER A 86 -17.61 2.81 -14.28
N GLY A 87 -18.37 3.42 -13.37
CA GLY A 87 -19.47 2.76 -12.65
C GLY A 87 -19.03 1.77 -11.57
N GLN A 88 -17.74 1.66 -11.29
CA GLN A 88 -17.21 0.78 -10.25
C GLN A 88 -17.20 1.43 -8.87
N ALA A 89 -17.47 0.65 -7.83
CA ALA A 89 -17.14 1.04 -6.47
C ALA A 89 -15.63 0.92 -6.25
N CYS A 90 -15.00 2.01 -5.82
CA CYS A 90 -13.54 2.10 -5.68
C CYS A 90 -13.07 2.28 -4.23
N ASN A 91 -14.00 2.51 -3.30
CA ASN A 91 -13.72 2.67 -1.89
C ASN A 91 -14.34 1.52 -1.06
N THR A 92 -14.23 0.31 -1.58
CA THR A 92 -14.74 -0.92 -0.96
C THR A 92 -13.73 -2.03 -1.19
N GLY A 93 -13.70 -3.00 -0.29
CA GLY A 93 -12.82 -4.15 -0.39
C GLY A 93 -13.01 -5.01 -1.64
N PRO A 94 -12.12 -5.98 -1.84
CA PRO A 94 -12.15 -6.92 -2.95
C PRO A 94 -13.47 -7.70 -2.99
N PRO A 95 -14.07 -7.91 -4.18
CA PRO A 95 -15.15 -8.88 -4.33
C PRO A 95 -14.58 -10.30 -4.35
N SER A 96 -15.45 -11.31 -4.29
CA SER A 96 -15.04 -12.68 -4.59
C SER A 96 -14.58 -12.84 -6.04
N GLY A 97 -13.75 -13.83 -6.29
CA GLY A 97 -13.17 -14.18 -7.58
C GLY A 97 -11.90 -13.40 -7.96
N VAL A 98 -11.25 -12.67 -7.05
CA VAL A 98 -10.07 -11.85 -7.39
C VAL A 98 -8.81 -12.29 -6.68
N THR A 99 -7.69 -12.18 -7.39
CA THR A 99 -6.33 -12.29 -6.82
C THR A 99 -5.89 -10.93 -6.28
N GLN A 100 -5.23 -10.94 -5.13
CA GLN A 100 -4.90 -9.73 -4.38
C GLN A 100 -3.42 -9.68 -4.03
N PHE A 101 -2.86 -8.48 -3.98
CA PHE A 101 -1.65 -8.19 -3.23
C PHE A 101 -2.08 -7.64 -1.87
N GLU A 102 -1.82 -8.38 -0.79
CA GLU A 102 -2.13 -7.97 0.58
C GLU A 102 -0.86 -7.45 1.25
N PHE A 103 -0.97 -6.35 2.00
CA PHE A 103 0.19 -5.78 2.69
C PHE A 103 -0.18 -4.96 3.94
N THR A 104 0.76 -4.94 4.87
CA THR A 104 0.77 -4.10 6.07
C THR A 104 2.13 -3.42 6.16
N ILE A 105 2.15 -2.09 6.22
CA ILE A 105 3.36 -1.27 6.29
C ILE A 105 3.66 -0.89 7.74
N ALA A 106 4.93 -0.95 8.14
CA ALA A 106 5.35 -0.64 9.50
C ALA A 106 4.65 -1.49 10.58
N GLY A 107 4.44 -2.78 10.29
CA GLY A 107 3.85 -3.75 11.19
C GLY A 107 4.77 -4.16 12.35
N PHE A 108 4.53 -5.35 12.90
CA PHE A 108 5.28 -5.84 14.05
C PHE A 108 6.80 -5.85 13.80
N GLY A 109 7.56 -5.35 14.78
CA GLY A 109 9.02 -5.31 14.69
C GLY A 109 9.58 -4.33 13.66
N GLY A 110 8.77 -3.41 13.13
CA GLY A 110 9.21 -2.44 12.13
C GLY A 110 9.42 -3.05 10.74
N ASN A 111 8.66 -4.09 10.40
CA ASN A 111 8.67 -4.70 9.08
C ASN A 111 7.38 -4.42 8.33
N ASP A 112 7.50 -4.34 7.01
CA ASP A 112 6.39 -4.53 6.11
C ASP A 112 6.12 -6.03 5.99
N TYR A 113 4.84 -6.40 5.94
CA TYR A 113 4.38 -7.76 5.70
C TYR A 113 3.53 -7.78 4.45
N TYR A 114 3.71 -8.79 3.61
CA TYR A 114 3.01 -8.85 2.34
C TYR A 114 2.90 -10.24 1.76
N ASP A 115 1.87 -10.46 0.96
CA ASP A 115 1.65 -11.69 0.21
C ASP A 115 0.81 -11.47 -1.06
N VAL A 116 0.71 -12.52 -1.88
CA VAL A 116 -0.31 -12.61 -2.91
C VAL A 116 -1.38 -13.57 -2.40
N SER A 117 -2.63 -13.11 -2.32
CA SER A 117 -3.73 -13.88 -1.76
C SER A 117 -4.76 -14.23 -2.82
N VAL A 118 -5.23 -15.47 -2.74
CA VAL A 118 -6.32 -16.02 -3.55
C VAL A 118 -7.44 -16.58 -2.67
N LEU A 119 -7.53 -16.14 -1.41
CA LEU A 119 -8.61 -16.50 -0.50
C LEU A 119 -9.98 -16.14 -1.08
N GLU A 120 -10.09 -14.94 -1.64
CA GLU A 120 -11.33 -14.47 -2.27
C GLU A 120 -11.55 -15.12 -3.64
N GLY A 121 -10.56 -15.78 -4.22
CA GLY A 121 -10.64 -16.45 -5.51
C GLY A 121 -9.47 -16.09 -6.44
N PHE A 122 -9.67 -16.27 -7.74
CA PHE A 122 -8.62 -16.02 -8.74
C PHE A 122 -9.21 -15.46 -10.03
N ASN A 123 -8.58 -14.43 -10.58
CA ASN A 123 -8.88 -13.89 -11.90
C ASN A 123 -7.63 -13.65 -12.77
N PHE A 124 -6.55 -13.15 -12.17
CA PHE A 124 -5.31 -12.83 -12.88
C PHE A 124 -4.10 -13.38 -12.14
N GLY A 125 -3.09 -13.80 -12.90
CA GLY A 125 -1.77 -14.01 -12.34
C GLY A 125 -1.20 -12.69 -11.80
N MET A 126 -0.44 -12.78 -10.72
CA MET A 126 0.15 -11.62 -10.05
C MET A 126 1.58 -11.93 -9.59
N ARG A 127 2.50 -11.00 -9.82
CA ARG A 127 3.88 -11.06 -9.35
C ARG A 127 4.21 -9.80 -8.57
N VAL A 128 4.76 -9.95 -7.38
CA VAL A 128 5.18 -8.86 -6.52
C VAL A 128 6.69 -8.87 -6.40
N VAL A 129 7.31 -7.72 -6.67
CA VAL A 129 8.75 -7.55 -6.66
C VAL A 129 9.10 -6.35 -5.79
N PRO A 130 9.66 -6.59 -4.60
CA PRO A 130 10.33 -5.54 -3.85
C PRO A 130 11.49 -4.96 -4.67
N THR A 131 11.59 -3.64 -4.76
CA THR A 131 12.74 -2.95 -5.39
C THR A 131 14.07 -3.21 -4.67
N ASN A 132 14.01 -3.48 -3.37
CA ASN A 132 15.15 -4.02 -2.63
C ASN A 132 15.32 -5.51 -2.92
N GLY A 133 16.35 -5.87 -3.68
CA GLY A 133 16.65 -7.26 -4.05
C GLY A 133 16.98 -8.20 -2.88
N GLY A 134 17.15 -7.68 -1.66
CA GLY A 134 17.25 -8.49 -0.44
C GLY A 134 15.90 -8.98 0.08
N CYS A 135 14.78 -8.42 -0.38
CA CYS A 135 13.45 -8.76 0.06
C CYS A 135 12.78 -9.79 -0.88
N PRO A 136 12.07 -10.81 -0.36
CA PRO A 136 11.54 -11.90 -1.18
C PRO A 136 10.52 -11.45 -2.23
N SER A 137 10.72 -11.84 -3.50
CA SER A 137 9.67 -11.70 -4.52
C SER A 137 8.62 -12.82 -4.40
N ILE A 138 7.41 -12.54 -4.87
CA ILE A 138 6.27 -13.47 -4.88
C ILE A 138 5.78 -13.63 -6.31
N ILE A 139 5.45 -14.84 -6.74
CA ILE A 139 4.90 -15.09 -8.07
C ILE A 139 3.74 -16.08 -8.02
N CYS A 140 2.57 -15.63 -8.48
CA CYS A 140 1.48 -16.49 -8.89
C CYS A 140 1.28 -16.35 -10.40
N GLN A 141 1.89 -17.25 -11.17
CA GLN A 141 1.67 -17.42 -12.61
C GLN A 141 0.58 -18.45 -12.94
N GLY A 142 -0.12 -18.94 -11.92
CA GLY A 142 -1.18 -19.94 -12.09
C GLY A 142 -2.32 -19.43 -12.98
N THR A 143 -3.08 -20.35 -13.56
CA THR A 143 -4.39 -20.05 -14.18
C THR A 143 -5.55 -20.27 -13.20
N THR A 144 -5.24 -20.76 -12.00
CA THR A 144 -6.18 -21.01 -10.91
C THR A 144 -5.53 -20.73 -9.55
N ALA A 145 -6.34 -20.50 -8.51
CA ALA A 145 -5.87 -20.30 -7.14
C ALA A 145 -4.92 -21.41 -6.64
N ALA A 146 -5.23 -22.68 -6.94
CA ALA A 146 -4.45 -23.84 -6.50
C ALA A 146 -3.05 -23.93 -7.14
N THR A 147 -2.79 -23.12 -8.16
CA THR A 147 -1.51 -23.10 -8.88
C THR A 147 -0.63 -21.90 -8.52
N CYS A 148 -0.97 -21.13 -7.48
CA CYS A 148 -0.12 -20.09 -6.92
C CYS A 148 0.89 -20.71 -5.92
N PRO A 149 2.17 -20.94 -6.30
CA PRO A 149 3.13 -21.65 -5.45
C PRO A 149 3.50 -20.88 -4.18
N SER A 150 3.40 -19.55 -4.21
CA SER A 150 3.72 -18.65 -3.10
C SER A 150 2.52 -17.79 -2.69
N GLY A 151 1.30 -18.19 -3.07
CA GLY A 151 0.10 -17.45 -2.71
C GLY A 151 -0.51 -17.97 -1.41
N PHE A 152 -1.22 -17.12 -0.68
CA PHE A 152 -2.06 -17.52 0.45
C PHE A 152 -3.42 -18.00 -0.06
N TYR A 153 -3.84 -19.20 0.34
CA TYR A 153 -5.06 -19.84 -0.15
C TYR A 153 -5.75 -20.68 0.95
N PRO A 154 -7.06 -20.99 0.82
CA PRO A 154 -7.78 -21.74 1.85
C PRO A 154 -7.18 -23.12 2.07
N GLY A 155 -6.77 -23.42 3.31
CA GLY A 155 -6.12 -24.69 3.68
C GLY A 155 -4.65 -24.80 3.25
N GLY A 156 -4.05 -23.73 2.73
CA GLY A 156 -2.63 -23.63 2.41
C GLY A 156 -1.75 -23.22 3.59
N PRO A 157 -0.41 -23.31 3.45
CA PRO A 157 0.51 -22.72 4.41
C PRO A 157 0.44 -21.19 4.38
N ASP A 158 0.82 -20.55 5.47
CA ASP A 158 1.09 -19.12 5.48
C ASP A 158 2.23 -18.80 4.50
N ALA A 159 1.94 -17.93 3.53
CA ALA A 159 2.86 -17.54 2.48
C ALA A 159 3.45 -16.14 2.68
N THR A 160 3.08 -15.45 3.77
CA THR A 160 3.47 -14.09 4.11
C THR A 160 4.99 -13.92 4.06
N LYS A 161 5.42 -12.83 3.44
CA LYS A 161 6.80 -12.36 3.39
C LYS A 161 6.94 -11.11 4.22
N SER A 162 8.18 -10.74 4.51
CA SER A 162 8.48 -9.48 5.18
C SER A 162 9.70 -8.81 4.59
N CYS A 163 9.77 -7.49 4.80
CA CYS A 163 10.89 -6.63 4.44
C CYS A 163 11.00 -5.52 5.50
N GLY A 164 12.18 -4.93 5.68
CA GLY A 164 12.31 -3.79 6.60
C GLY A 164 11.46 -2.60 6.12
N THR A 165 10.74 -1.95 7.01
CA THR A 165 9.89 -0.79 6.66
C THR A 165 10.70 0.32 6.00
N GLY A 166 10.18 0.90 4.93
CA GLY A 166 10.83 2.01 4.23
C GLY A 166 12.13 1.64 3.53
N THR A 167 12.43 0.34 3.41
CA THR A 167 13.62 -0.15 2.69
C THR A 167 13.33 -0.57 1.27
N THR A 168 12.05 -0.62 0.86
CA THR A 168 11.65 -1.06 -0.47
C THR A 168 10.34 -0.40 -0.89
N ASP A 169 10.25 -0.07 -2.18
CA ASP A 169 8.97 0.02 -2.90
C ASP A 169 8.55 -1.35 -3.44
N TYR A 170 7.31 -1.49 -3.90
CA TYR A 170 6.81 -2.73 -4.51
C TYR A 170 6.34 -2.51 -5.95
N ASP A 171 6.85 -3.31 -6.88
CA ASP A 171 6.29 -3.45 -8.22
C ASP A 171 5.35 -4.66 -8.28
N VAL A 172 4.08 -4.41 -8.59
CA VAL A 172 3.03 -5.42 -8.70
C VAL A 172 2.66 -5.59 -10.17
N TYR A 173 2.97 -6.74 -10.75
CA TYR A 173 2.70 -7.06 -12.14
C TYR A 173 1.48 -7.96 -12.26
N LEU A 174 0.48 -7.50 -13.00
CA LEU A 174 -0.69 -8.28 -13.38
C LEU A 174 -0.45 -8.98 -14.72
N CYS A 175 -0.87 -10.24 -14.85
CA CYS A 175 -0.59 -11.10 -16.00
C CYS A 175 0.93 -11.24 -16.31
N PRO A 176 1.74 -11.66 -15.32
CA PRO A 176 3.20 -11.82 -15.47
C PRO A 176 3.62 -13.04 -16.30
#